data_AF-A0A8H6ZGN7-F1
#
_entry.id   AF-A0A8H6ZGN7-F1
#
_cell.length_a   1.000
_cell.length_b   1.000
_cell.length_c   1.000
_cell.angle_alpha   90.00
_cell.angle_beta   90.00
_cell.angle_gamma   90.00
#
_symmetry.space_group_name_H-M   'P 1'
#
loop_
_entity.id
_entity.type
_entity.pdbx_description
1 polymer ?
#
loop_
_entity_poly.entity_id
_entity_poly.type
_entity_poly.pdbx_seq_one_letter_code
_entity_poly.pdbx_strand_id
1 'polypeptide(L)'
;MPLNETLTNTSPRLQYSPPSAWSDALLDDPLLDEYYTRSYRATNSSAGKGTVSFTWKGASIWIYGGYRERLGPYQIALDGEVETFPGYIQGSTPHGNILLFGRRDLDESQMHTFELTNLGENGQVLDLDYIVLEHQAFVPEESPSSFLNKRSEGHATKTPLIAGVSVISVLVLVMVCMVVWWRRQKNSPKEAAKDRQLIPDPYLCSPDMLFQLQPVITWRRLTPSLAPVLIQAPGEKSRKQPFIAHSRPRAVLTASFHDIAVPTSCKSPPTPRSSP
;
A
#
# COMPACT_ATOMS: atom_id res chain seq x y z
N MET A 1 6.10 -33.25 3.69
CA MET A 1 5.28 -32.37 2.83
C MET A 1 5.20 -31.01 3.50
N PRO A 2 5.40 -29.90 2.78
CA PRO A 2 5.23 -28.58 3.36
C PRO A 2 3.81 -28.45 3.95
N LEU A 3 3.72 -27.79 5.10
CA LEU A 3 2.45 -27.49 5.75
C LEU A 3 2.00 -26.10 5.32
N ASN A 4 0.78 -25.99 4.80
CA ASN A 4 0.22 -24.71 4.36
C ASN A 4 -0.78 -24.20 5.40
N GLU A 5 -0.60 -22.97 5.86
CA GLU A 5 -1.56 -22.23 6.69
C GLU A 5 -2.20 -21.13 5.86
N THR A 6 -3.54 -21.01 5.89
CA THR A 6 -4.27 -19.95 5.20
C THR A 6 -4.83 -18.95 6.19
N LEU A 7 -4.41 -17.69 6.09
CA LEU A 7 -4.98 -16.56 6.81
C LEU A 7 -6.01 -15.86 5.92
N THR A 8 -7.29 -15.98 6.26
CA THR A 8 -8.36 -15.24 5.58
C THR A 8 -8.31 -13.75 5.91
N ASN A 9 -8.94 -12.91 5.09
CA ASN A 9 -9.16 -11.47 5.35
C ASN A 9 -9.84 -11.14 6.70
N THR A 10 -10.40 -12.12 7.39
CA THR A 10 -11.01 -11.97 8.71
C THR A 10 -10.16 -12.54 9.84
N SER A 11 -8.96 -13.03 9.54
CA SER A 11 -8.06 -13.62 10.52
C SER A 11 -7.66 -12.59 11.60
N PRO A 12 -7.75 -12.94 12.90
CA PRO A 12 -7.36 -12.04 13.98
C PRO A 12 -5.86 -11.76 14.04
N ARG A 13 -5.05 -12.53 13.28
CA ARG A 13 -3.61 -12.28 13.14
C ARG A 13 -3.30 -11.05 12.29
N LEU A 14 -4.23 -10.64 11.42
CA LEU A 14 -4.06 -9.51 10.51
C LEU A 14 -4.45 -8.21 11.23
N GLN A 15 -3.52 -7.27 11.30
CA GLN A 15 -3.71 -5.98 11.95
C GLN A 15 -3.97 -4.91 10.90
N TYR A 16 -5.20 -4.41 10.83
CA TYR A 16 -5.63 -3.41 9.87
C TYR A 16 -5.56 -2.00 10.46
N SER A 17 -4.88 -1.07 9.79
CA SER A 17 -4.66 0.29 10.26
C SER A 17 -4.73 1.33 9.12
N PRO A 18 -5.27 2.54 9.37
CA PRO A 18 -6.26 2.79 10.41
C PRO A 18 -7.54 1.97 10.09
N PRO A 19 -8.31 1.51 11.08
CA PRO A 19 -9.52 0.72 10.82
C PRO A 19 -10.52 1.40 9.88
N SER A 20 -10.60 2.73 9.90
CA SER A 20 -11.46 3.53 9.02
C SER A 20 -11.07 3.47 7.54
N ALA A 21 -9.83 3.10 7.21
CA ALA A 21 -9.36 2.94 5.85
C ALA A 21 -9.68 1.56 5.28
N TRP A 22 -10.40 0.70 6.01
CA TRP A 22 -10.75 -0.65 5.59
C TRP A 22 -12.26 -0.87 5.67
N SER A 23 -12.79 -1.59 4.69
CA SER A 23 -14.19 -2.04 4.63
C SER A 23 -14.25 -3.49 4.21
N ASP A 24 -15.29 -4.20 4.64
CA ASP A 24 -15.55 -5.56 4.20
C ASP A 24 -16.18 -5.58 2.79
N ALA A 25 -16.26 -6.77 2.21
CA ALA A 25 -16.83 -6.98 0.88
C ALA A 25 -18.27 -6.48 0.76
N LEU A 26 -18.60 -5.97 -0.43
CA LEU A 26 -19.95 -5.59 -0.79
C LEU A 26 -20.70 -6.81 -1.33
N LEU A 27 -21.94 -7.03 -0.86
CA LEU A 27 -22.75 -8.20 -1.25
C LEU A 27 -23.21 -8.17 -2.71
N ASP A 28 -23.18 -6.99 -3.34
CA ASP A 28 -23.54 -6.75 -4.74
C ASP A 28 -22.33 -6.73 -5.68
N ASP A 29 -21.13 -7.09 -5.20
CA ASP A 29 -19.94 -7.21 -6.04
C ASP A 29 -20.08 -8.39 -7.03
N PRO A 30 -20.04 -8.15 -8.36
CA PRO A 30 -20.18 -9.21 -9.36
C PRO A 30 -19.05 -10.24 -9.33
N LEU A 31 -17.89 -9.92 -8.75
CA LEU A 31 -16.74 -10.83 -8.61
C LEU A 31 -16.68 -11.49 -7.23
N LEU A 32 -17.68 -11.29 -6.37
CA LEU A 32 -17.65 -11.81 -5.00
C LEU A 32 -17.43 -13.33 -4.95
N ASP A 33 -17.97 -14.06 -5.93
CA ASP A 33 -17.87 -15.52 -6.01
C ASP A 33 -16.47 -16.03 -6.39
N GLU A 34 -15.58 -15.16 -6.88
CA GLU A 34 -14.19 -15.53 -7.17
C GLU A 34 -13.29 -15.51 -5.93
N TYR A 35 -13.70 -14.77 -4.89
CA TYR A 35 -12.96 -14.67 -3.63
C TYR A 35 -13.07 -15.96 -2.82
N TYR A 36 -11.97 -16.36 -2.16
CA TYR A 36 -11.83 -17.66 -1.51
C TYR A 36 -12.96 -18.00 -0.53
N THR A 37 -13.41 -17.02 0.25
CA THR A 37 -14.52 -17.18 1.21
C THR A 37 -15.78 -16.40 0.84
N ARG A 38 -15.89 -15.97 -0.43
CA ARG A 38 -16.90 -14.99 -0.88
C ARG A 38 -16.88 -13.72 -0.01
N SER A 39 -15.67 -13.31 0.36
CA SER A 39 -15.39 -12.18 1.24
C SER A 39 -13.99 -11.66 0.98
N TYR A 40 -13.79 -10.36 1.16
CA TYR A 40 -12.50 -9.68 1.07
C TYR A 40 -12.51 -8.43 1.95
N ARG A 41 -11.32 -7.87 2.20
CA ARG A 41 -11.12 -6.56 2.84
C ARG A 41 -10.62 -5.58 1.80
N ALA A 42 -11.36 -4.51 1.55
CA ALA A 42 -10.95 -3.43 0.66
C ALA A 42 -10.43 -2.24 1.45
N THR A 43 -9.41 -1.58 0.93
CA THR A 43 -9.05 -0.25 1.43
C THR A 43 -9.95 0.84 0.84
N ASN A 44 -10.07 1.95 1.57
CA ASN A 44 -10.68 3.18 1.12
C ASN A 44 -9.62 4.30 1.18
N SER A 45 -8.98 4.61 0.05
CA SER A 45 -7.92 5.64 0.00
C SER A 45 -8.40 7.01 0.45
N SER A 46 -9.71 7.30 0.35
CA SER A 46 -10.28 8.59 0.78
C SER A 46 -10.34 8.71 2.31
N ALA A 47 -10.30 7.58 3.04
CA ALA A 47 -10.27 7.54 4.50
C ALA A 47 -8.84 7.40 5.08
N GLY A 48 -7.83 7.35 4.22
CA GLY A 48 -6.41 7.29 4.58
C GLY A 48 -5.64 6.19 3.84
N LYS A 49 -4.35 6.07 4.15
CA LYS A 49 -3.49 4.99 3.66
C LYS A 49 -3.77 3.74 4.49
N GLY A 50 -4.54 2.82 3.91
CA GLY A 50 -4.83 1.53 4.53
C GLY A 50 -3.61 0.61 4.48
N THR A 51 -3.22 0.12 5.65
CA THR A 51 -2.11 -0.80 5.87
C THR A 51 -2.60 -2.04 6.62
N VAL A 52 -2.10 -3.21 6.26
CA VAL A 52 -2.31 -4.47 6.99
C VAL A 52 -0.97 -5.12 7.29
N SER A 53 -0.76 -5.55 8.53
CA SER A 53 0.48 -6.15 8.96
C SER A 53 0.29 -7.36 9.88
N PHE A 54 1.28 -8.25 9.89
CA PHE A 54 1.37 -9.36 10.82
C PHE A 54 2.80 -9.92 10.86
N THR A 55 3.04 -10.84 11.78
CA THR A 55 4.30 -11.59 11.89
C THR A 55 4.06 -13.10 11.86
N TRP A 56 5.04 -13.84 11.36
CA TRP A 56 5.00 -15.30 11.31
C TRP A 56 6.41 -15.90 11.24
N LYS A 57 6.49 -17.22 11.42
CA LYS A 57 7.68 -18.02 11.09
C LYS A 57 7.31 -19.00 9.99
N GLY A 58 8.04 -19.04 8.89
CA GLY A 58 7.77 -19.97 7.77
C GLY A 58 8.62 -19.65 6.55
N ALA A 59 8.70 -20.58 5.60
CA ALA A 59 9.58 -20.50 4.43
C ALA A 59 9.00 -19.68 3.27
N SER A 60 7.67 -19.54 3.19
CA SER A 60 7.04 -18.83 2.08
C SER A 60 5.82 -18.03 2.52
N ILE A 61 5.51 -17.00 1.74
CA ILE A 61 4.30 -16.19 1.84
C ILE A 61 3.74 -15.89 0.45
N TRP A 62 2.42 -16.04 0.31
CA TRP A 62 1.68 -15.76 -0.92
C TRP A 62 0.45 -14.92 -0.59
N ILE A 63 0.29 -13.79 -1.28
CA ILE A 63 -0.79 -12.83 -1.04
C ILE A 63 -1.75 -12.87 -2.21
N TYR A 64 -3.03 -13.10 -1.91
CA TYR A 64 -4.10 -13.13 -2.90
C TYR A 64 -5.08 -11.99 -2.68
N GLY A 65 -5.59 -11.46 -3.78
CA GLY A 65 -6.51 -10.34 -3.74
C GLY A 65 -7.15 -10.04 -5.10
N GLY A 66 -7.93 -8.96 -5.12
CA GLY A 66 -8.64 -8.51 -6.30
C GLY A 66 -7.77 -7.70 -7.25
N TYR A 67 -7.78 -8.07 -8.53
CA TYR A 67 -7.17 -7.32 -9.63
C TYR A 67 -8.25 -6.83 -10.58
N ARG A 68 -8.66 -5.57 -10.40
CA ARG A 68 -9.77 -4.93 -11.13
C ARG A 68 -9.54 -3.44 -11.24
N GLU A 69 -10.37 -2.75 -12.02
CA GLU A 69 -10.20 -1.34 -12.42
C GLU A 69 -9.93 -0.37 -11.25
N ARG A 70 -10.46 -0.68 -10.07
CA ARG A 70 -10.26 0.12 -8.85
C ARG A 70 -8.93 -0.12 -8.14
N LEU A 71 -8.19 -1.19 -8.44
CA LEU A 71 -6.92 -1.53 -7.77
C LEU A 71 -5.86 -0.45 -8.05
N GLY A 72 -5.45 0.23 -7.00
CA GLY A 72 -4.36 1.20 -7.00
C GLY A 72 -2.98 0.56 -6.88
N PRO A 73 -1.90 1.35 -7.06
CA PRO A 73 -0.56 0.92 -6.68
C PRO A 73 -0.52 0.57 -5.19
N TYR A 74 0.28 -0.44 -4.87
CA TYR A 74 0.46 -0.91 -3.49
C TYR A 74 1.92 -1.21 -3.21
N GLN A 75 2.24 -1.32 -1.94
CA GLN A 75 3.58 -1.60 -1.45
C GLN A 75 3.57 -2.77 -0.50
N ILE A 76 4.58 -3.63 -0.62
CA ILE A 76 4.87 -4.73 0.29
C ILE A 76 6.17 -4.39 0.99
N ALA A 77 6.17 -4.43 2.33
CA ALA A 77 7.39 -4.46 3.12
C ALA A 77 7.52 -5.85 3.78
N LEU A 78 8.62 -6.54 3.48
CA LEU A 78 8.96 -7.85 4.03
C LEU A 78 10.34 -7.77 4.68
N ASP A 79 10.38 -7.92 6.01
CA ASP A 79 11.63 -7.83 6.79
C ASP A 79 12.43 -6.54 6.57
N GLY A 80 11.71 -5.45 6.30
CA GLY A 80 12.29 -4.13 6.00
C GLY A 80 12.65 -3.91 4.53
N GLU A 81 12.61 -4.95 3.68
CA GLU A 81 12.74 -4.80 2.23
C GLU A 81 11.40 -4.35 1.64
N VAL A 82 11.44 -3.29 0.82
CA VAL A 82 10.24 -2.63 0.32
C VAL A 82 10.16 -2.76 -1.20
N GLU A 83 9.04 -3.31 -1.69
CA GLU A 83 8.72 -3.42 -3.11
C GLU A 83 7.39 -2.74 -3.41
N THR A 84 7.35 -1.97 -4.50
CA THR A 84 6.15 -1.28 -4.96
C THR A 84 5.64 -1.92 -6.24
N PHE A 85 4.35 -2.19 -6.30
CA PHE A 85 3.67 -2.82 -7.41
C PHE A 85 2.68 -1.85 -8.05
N PRO A 86 2.55 -1.86 -9.39
CA PRO A 86 1.48 -1.13 -10.05
C PRO A 86 0.13 -1.75 -9.71
N GLY A 87 -0.92 -0.93 -9.80
CA GLY A 87 -2.30 -1.41 -9.69
C GLY A 87 -2.78 -2.08 -10.97
N TYR A 88 -4.09 -1.98 -11.22
CA TYR A 88 -4.71 -2.54 -12.41
C TYR A 88 -4.27 -1.84 -13.70
N ILE A 89 -4.08 -2.63 -14.76
CA ILE A 89 -3.71 -2.16 -16.10
C ILE A 89 -4.97 -2.14 -16.97
N GLN A 90 -5.31 -0.97 -17.51
CA GLN A 90 -6.48 -0.78 -18.36
C GLN A 90 -6.53 -1.78 -19.53
N GLY A 91 -7.68 -2.43 -19.69
CA GLY A 91 -7.91 -3.45 -20.72
C GLY A 91 -7.59 -4.89 -20.29
N SER A 92 -7.11 -5.09 -19.06
CA SER A 92 -6.92 -6.43 -18.50
C SER A 92 -8.24 -7.04 -18.06
N THR A 93 -8.37 -8.38 -18.03
CA THR A 93 -9.57 -9.02 -17.47
C THR A 93 -9.55 -8.90 -15.94
N PRO A 94 -10.62 -8.39 -15.30
CA PRO A 94 -10.66 -8.29 -13.85
C PRO A 94 -10.87 -9.68 -13.21
N HIS A 95 -10.25 -9.89 -12.06
CA HIS A 95 -10.32 -11.13 -11.27
C HIS A 95 -10.39 -10.81 -9.78
N GLY A 96 -11.23 -11.54 -9.02
CA GLY A 96 -11.35 -11.39 -7.57
C GLY A 96 -10.21 -12.07 -6.79
N ASN A 97 -9.55 -13.08 -7.37
CA ASN A 97 -8.55 -13.89 -6.69
C ASN A 97 -7.34 -14.14 -7.59
N ILE A 98 -6.37 -13.23 -7.54
CA ILE A 98 -5.08 -13.36 -8.20
C ILE A 98 -3.94 -13.24 -7.19
N LEU A 99 -2.79 -13.83 -7.53
CA LEU A 99 -1.56 -13.66 -6.78
C LEU A 99 -1.02 -12.23 -6.96
N LEU A 100 -1.01 -11.46 -5.87
CA LEU A 100 -0.48 -10.09 -5.84
C LEU A 100 1.00 -10.03 -5.46
N PHE A 101 1.46 -10.96 -4.63
CA PHE A 101 2.85 -11.04 -4.17
C PHE A 101 3.19 -12.46 -3.71
N GLY A 102 4.43 -12.88 -3.93
CA GLY A 102 4.92 -14.18 -3.49
C GLY A 102 6.41 -14.14 -3.16
N ARG A 103 6.77 -14.75 -2.03
CA ARG A 103 8.17 -14.98 -1.63
C ARG A 103 8.35 -16.40 -1.14
N ARG A 104 9.47 -17.02 -1.51
CA ARG A 104 9.90 -18.35 -1.09
C ARG A 104 11.27 -18.27 -0.44
N ASP A 105 11.70 -19.39 0.12
CA ASP A 105 13.05 -19.62 0.62
C ASP A 105 13.45 -18.64 1.74
N LEU A 106 12.47 -18.25 2.56
CA LEU A 106 12.66 -17.45 3.78
C LEU A 106 13.25 -18.32 4.91
N ASP A 107 14.03 -17.69 5.79
CA ASP A 107 14.66 -18.37 6.93
C ASP A 107 13.65 -18.65 8.06
N GLU A 108 13.14 -19.88 8.12
CA GLU A 108 12.14 -20.30 9.11
C GLU A 108 12.58 -20.20 10.57
N SER A 109 13.89 -20.12 10.82
CA SER A 109 14.40 -19.93 12.18
C SER A 109 14.05 -18.53 12.72
N GLN A 110 13.87 -17.57 11.82
CA GLN A 110 13.61 -16.17 12.10
C GLN A 110 12.11 -15.86 12.15
N MET A 111 11.77 -14.73 12.79
CA MET A 111 10.42 -14.17 12.75
C MET A 111 10.36 -13.16 11.62
N HIS A 112 9.47 -13.39 10.66
CA HIS A 112 9.24 -12.49 9.55
C HIS A 112 8.19 -11.44 9.91
N THR A 113 8.36 -10.25 9.32
CA THR A 113 7.46 -9.12 9.44
C THR A 113 6.93 -8.77 8.05
N PHE A 114 5.60 -8.72 7.93
CA PHE A 114 4.94 -8.34 6.68
C PHE A 114 4.06 -7.12 6.90
N GLU A 115 4.13 -6.21 5.94
CA GLU A 115 3.24 -5.08 5.81
C GLU A 115 2.82 -4.90 4.34
N LEU A 116 1.51 -4.71 4.12
CA LEU A 116 0.93 -4.37 2.84
C LEU A 116 0.21 -3.03 2.97
N THR A 117 0.59 -2.07 2.14
CA THR A 117 0.09 -0.70 2.19
C THR A 117 -0.48 -0.28 0.84
N ASN A 118 -1.71 0.25 0.83
CA ASN A 118 -2.28 0.88 -0.35
C ASN A 118 -1.63 2.26 -0.58
N LEU A 119 -1.09 2.48 -1.78
CA LEU A 119 -0.52 3.75 -2.22
C LEU A 119 -1.43 4.51 -3.19
N GLY A 120 -2.60 3.95 -3.51
CA GLY A 120 -3.58 4.53 -4.40
C GLY A 120 -4.13 5.86 -3.90
N GLU A 121 -4.50 6.69 -4.88
CA GLU A 121 -5.10 8.01 -4.65
C GLU A 121 -6.48 8.07 -5.32
N ASN A 122 -7.26 9.10 -5.03
CA ASN A 122 -8.52 9.40 -5.73
C ASN A 122 -9.55 8.26 -5.76
N GLY A 123 -9.64 7.49 -4.67
CA GLY A 123 -10.61 6.39 -4.53
C GLY A 123 -10.08 5.04 -5.03
N GLN A 124 -8.81 4.96 -5.42
CA GLN A 124 -8.16 3.69 -5.72
C GLN A 124 -8.04 2.83 -4.45
N VAL A 125 -8.29 1.54 -4.61
CA VAL A 125 -8.39 0.59 -3.50
C VAL A 125 -7.37 -0.52 -3.64
N LEU A 126 -7.31 -1.36 -2.63
CA LEU A 126 -6.58 -2.60 -2.60
C LEU A 126 -7.49 -3.62 -1.92
N ASP A 127 -7.74 -4.74 -2.60
CA ASP A 127 -8.56 -5.82 -2.09
C ASP A 127 -7.67 -6.97 -1.61
N LEU A 128 -7.77 -7.32 -0.33
CA LEU A 128 -7.11 -8.49 0.26
C LEU A 128 -8.13 -9.61 0.46
N ASP A 129 -7.85 -10.79 -0.10
CA ASP A 129 -8.67 -12.00 0.03
C ASP A 129 -8.12 -12.91 1.14
N TYR A 130 -6.94 -13.47 0.91
CA TYR A 130 -6.26 -14.34 1.88
C TYR A 130 -4.75 -14.33 1.66
N ILE A 131 -4.05 -14.88 2.64
CA ILE A 131 -2.61 -15.07 2.65
C ILE A 131 -2.34 -16.55 2.90
N VAL A 132 -1.43 -17.14 2.13
CA VAL A 132 -0.94 -18.50 2.37
C VAL A 132 0.47 -18.43 2.90
N LEU A 133 0.70 -19.06 4.03
CA LEU A 133 2.02 -19.28 4.62
C LEU A 133 2.41 -20.73 4.41
N GLU A 134 3.64 -20.97 4.00
CA GLU A 134 4.18 -22.33 3.89
C GLU A 134 5.26 -22.53 4.96
N HIS A 135 5.22 -23.69 5.59
CA HIS A 135 6.22 -24.16 6.54
C HIS A 135 6.87 -25.43 5.99
N GLN A 136 8.16 -25.61 6.25
CA GLN A 136 8.83 -26.86 5.92
C GLN A 136 8.20 -28.00 6.73
N ALA A 137 8.16 -29.16 6.09
CA ALA A 137 7.85 -30.38 6.81
C ALA A 137 8.92 -30.55 7.89
N PHE A 138 8.52 -30.65 9.15
CA PHE A 138 9.41 -31.19 10.16
C PHE A 138 9.79 -32.61 9.70
N VAL A 139 11.01 -32.78 9.19
CA VAL A 139 11.61 -34.09 9.03
C VAL A 139 12.15 -34.40 10.42
N PRO A 140 11.56 -35.36 11.17
CA PRO A 140 12.18 -35.79 12.41
C PRO A 140 13.59 -36.23 12.06
N GLU A 141 14.58 -35.58 12.66
CA GLU A 141 15.97 -36.02 12.58
C GLU A 141 15.97 -37.45 13.13
N GLU A 142 15.99 -38.44 12.23
CA GLU A 142 16.15 -39.83 12.62
C GLU A 142 17.45 -39.88 13.41
N SER A 143 17.31 -40.11 14.71
CA SER A 143 18.44 -40.15 15.63
C SER A 143 19.47 -41.09 15.03
N PRO A 144 20.70 -40.63 14.72
CA PRO A 144 21.71 -41.50 14.14
C PRO A 144 22.03 -42.57 15.18
N SER A 145 21.40 -43.74 15.02
CA SER A 145 21.77 -44.93 15.77
C SER A 145 23.25 -45.13 15.52
N SER A 146 24.00 -45.03 16.60
CA SER A 146 25.45 -45.12 16.69
C SER A 146 25.95 -46.48 16.19
N PHE A 147 26.02 -46.66 14.88
CA PHE A 147 26.89 -47.68 14.28
C PHE A 147 28.32 -47.15 14.32
N LEU A 148 28.93 -47.43 15.47
CA LEU A 148 30.32 -47.24 15.83
C LEU A 148 31.20 -48.04 14.86
N ASN A 149 31.50 -47.50 13.67
CA ASN A 149 32.56 -48.04 12.82
C ASN A 149 33.85 -47.25 13.03
N LYS A 150 34.62 -47.73 14.01
CA LYS A 150 35.96 -47.29 14.37
C LYS A 150 36.97 -47.83 13.35
N ARG A 151 37.52 -46.98 12.48
CA ARG A 151 38.85 -47.15 11.86
C ARG A 151 39.31 -45.80 11.28
N SER A 152 40.13 -45.05 12.01
CA SER A 152 41.61 -45.03 11.96
C SER A 152 42.16 -44.45 10.65
N GLU A 153 43.05 -43.46 10.84
CA GLU A 153 43.98 -42.85 9.87
C GLU A 153 43.32 -41.87 8.88
N GLY A 154 43.60 -40.57 8.87
CA GLY A 154 44.84 -39.88 9.19
C GLY A 154 45.43 -39.35 7.88
N HIS A 155 45.07 -38.14 7.45
CA HIS A 155 45.92 -37.31 6.58
C HIS A 155 45.45 -35.86 6.56
N ALA A 156 46.36 -34.99 7.00
CA ALA A 156 46.27 -33.55 6.85
C ALA A 156 46.74 -33.15 5.45
N THR A 157 45.90 -32.47 4.67
CA THR A 157 46.36 -31.68 3.51
C THR A 157 45.45 -30.47 3.27
N LYS A 158 45.99 -29.30 3.63
CA LYS A 158 46.11 -28.08 2.81
C LYS A 158 44.89 -27.56 2.04
N THR A 159 44.48 -26.35 2.44
CA THR A 159 43.88 -25.30 1.62
C THR A 159 44.52 -25.13 0.24
N PRO A 160 43.69 -24.89 -0.80
CA PRO A 160 43.98 -23.94 -1.87
C PRO A 160 42.77 -22.97 -2.01
N LEU A 161 42.87 -21.65 -1.84
CA LEU A 161 43.42 -20.61 -2.72
C LEU A 161 43.43 -20.93 -4.23
N ILE A 162 42.99 -19.94 -5.03
CA ILE A 162 43.04 -19.77 -6.50
C ILE A 162 41.65 -19.97 -7.15
N ALA A 163 40.86 -18.91 -7.36
CA ALA A 163 41.06 -17.88 -8.39
C ALA A 163 41.09 -18.48 -9.81
N GLY A 164 39.91 -18.89 -10.29
CA GLY A 164 39.69 -19.24 -11.69
C GLY A 164 38.44 -18.52 -12.19
N VAL A 165 38.57 -17.25 -12.59
CA VAL A 165 37.56 -16.64 -13.46
C VAL A 165 37.69 -17.35 -14.80
N SER A 166 36.81 -18.32 -15.02
CA SER A 166 36.77 -19.09 -16.25
C SER A 166 36.50 -18.15 -17.42
N VAL A 167 37.29 -18.26 -18.49
CA VAL A 167 37.08 -17.54 -19.76
C VAL A 167 35.64 -17.77 -20.29
N ILE A 168 35.03 -18.88 -19.89
CA ILE A 168 33.63 -19.23 -20.17
C ILE A 168 32.65 -18.25 -19.52
N SER A 169 32.91 -17.81 -18.28
CA SER A 169 32.05 -16.84 -17.58
C SER A 169 32.00 -15.49 -18.30
N VAL A 170 33.15 -15.04 -18.81
CA VAL A 170 33.23 -13.78 -19.57
C VAL A 170 32.48 -13.89 -20.90
N LEU A 171 32.59 -15.02 -21.61
CA LEU A 171 31.86 -15.24 -22.86
C LEU A 171 30.33 -15.31 -22.66
N VAL A 172 29.86 -15.95 -21.59
CA VAL A 172 28.43 -16.00 -21.25
C VAL A 172 27.91 -14.61 -20.92
N LEU A 173 28.67 -13.81 -20.18
CA LEU A 173 28.26 -12.46 -19.78
C LEU A 173 28.19 -11.51 -21.00
N VAL A 174 29.13 -11.62 -21.94
CA VAL A 174 29.07 -10.87 -23.22
C VAL A 174 27.85 -11.28 -24.05
N MET A 175 27.53 -12.57 -24.10
CA MET A 175 26.36 -13.05 -24.84
C MET A 175 25.05 -12.54 -24.24
N VAL A 176 24.92 -12.55 -22.90
CA VAL A 176 23.75 -11.99 -22.20
C VAL A 176 23.63 -10.49 -22.46
N CYS A 177 24.73 -9.73 -22.41
CA CYS A 177 24.72 -8.30 -22.72
C CYS A 177 24.27 -8.01 -24.16
N MET A 178 24.70 -8.81 -25.15
CA MET A 178 24.24 -8.68 -26.53
C MET A 178 22.74 -8.96 -26.68
N VAL A 179 22.21 -9.99 -26.00
CA VAL A 179 20.78 -10.33 -26.05
C VAL A 179 19.93 -9.22 -25.43
N VAL A 180 20.35 -8.66 -24.29
CA VAL A 180 19.65 -7.54 -23.64
C VAL A 180 19.70 -6.29 -24.51
N TRP A 181 20.86 -5.97 -25.08
CA TRP A 181 21.01 -4.82 -25.97
C TRP A 181 20.16 -4.96 -27.24
N TRP A 182 20.14 -6.15 -27.85
CA TRP A 182 19.32 -6.43 -29.03
C TRP A 182 17.82 -6.33 -28.73
N ARG A 183 17.38 -6.85 -27.57
CA ARG A 183 15.99 -6.70 -27.12
C ARG A 183 15.61 -5.23 -26.89
N ARG A 184 16.53 -4.43 -26.34
CA ARG A 184 16.31 -3.00 -26.16
C ARG A 184 16.24 -2.24 -27.48
N GLN A 185 17.11 -2.57 -28.44
CA GLN A 185 17.13 -1.93 -29.74
C GLN A 185 15.87 -2.23 -30.56
N LYS A 186 15.34 -3.45 -30.46
CA LYS A 186 14.08 -3.81 -31.14
C LYS A 186 12.88 -3.02 -30.61
N ASN A 187 12.96 -2.57 -29.36
CA ASN A 187 11.90 -1.80 -28.71
C ASN A 187 12.12 -0.29 -28.78
N SER A 188 13.11 0.21 -29.54
CA SER A 188 13.24 1.64 -29.76
C SER A 188 12.03 2.14 -30.55
N PRO A 189 11.15 2.97 -29.95
CA PRO A 189 10.01 3.53 -30.66
C PRO A 189 10.57 4.41 -31.76
N LYS A 190 10.25 4.08 -33.01
CA LYS A 190 10.51 4.96 -34.14
C LYS A 190 9.69 6.22 -33.86
N GLU A 191 10.37 7.29 -33.46
CA GLU A 191 9.76 8.61 -33.30
C GLU A 191 8.92 8.91 -34.54
N ALA A 192 7.61 8.95 -34.35
CA ALA A 192 6.66 9.51 -35.28
C ALA A 192 6.83 11.04 -35.30
N ALA A 193 7.97 11.49 -35.80
CA ALA A 193 8.15 12.85 -36.26
C ALA A 193 7.66 12.91 -37.70
N LYS A 194 6.42 13.40 -37.87
CA LYS A 194 5.89 14.16 -39.02
C LYS A 194 4.40 13.89 -39.19
N ASP A 195 3.56 14.63 -38.47
CA ASP A 195 2.63 15.48 -39.20
C ASP A 195 2.19 16.71 -38.41
N ARG A 196 2.16 17.82 -39.13
CA ARG A 196 1.87 19.18 -38.66
C ARG A 196 0.89 19.75 -39.68
N GLN A 197 -0.40 19.78 -39.36
CA GLN A 197 -1.38 20.69 -39.99
C GLN A 197 -2.31 21.16 -38.86
N LEU A 198 -2.13 22.34 -38.28
CA LEU A 198 -2.62 23.65 -38.78
C LEU A 198 -4.05 23.58 -39.34
N ILE A 199 -5.02 23.85 -38.47
CA ILE A 199 -6.28 24.50 -38.84
C ILE A 199 -6.51 25.62 -37.80
N PRO A 200 -6.43 26.90 -38.20
CA PRO A 200 -7.03 27.98 -37.45
C PRO A 200 -8.48 28.23 -37.92
N ASP A 201 -9.18 29.01 -37.11
CA ASP A 201 -10.30 29.89 -37.48
C ASP A 201 -11.76 29.32 -37.37
N PRO A 202 -12.77 30.20 -37.24
CA PRO A 202 -13.24 30.76 -35.96
C PRO A 202 -14.79 30.79 -35.92
N TYR A 203 -15.36 31.54 -34.94
CA TYR A 203 -16.75 32.04 -34.92
C TYR A 203 -17.82 31.04 -34.42
N LEU A 204 -18.36 31.26 -33.22
CA LEU A 204 -19.52 32.10 -32.86
C LEU A 204 -20.78 31.24 -32.71
N CYS A 205 -21.20 31.02 -31.45
CA CYS A 205 -22.52 31.45 -30.99
C CYS A 205 -22.57 31.45 -29.45
N SER A 206 -22.75 32.66 -28.92
CA SER A 206 -23.21 33.04 -27.58
C SER A 206 -24.73 32.80 -27.45
N PRO A 207 -25.45 33.15 -26.35
CA PRO A 207 -25.09 33.39 -24.93
C PRO A 207 -25.98 32.57 -23.95
N ASP A 208 -25.84 32.88 -22.65
CA ASP A 208 -26.83 32.70 -21.57
C ASP A 208 -27.01 31.32 -20.93
N MET A 209 -26.33 31.14 -19.79
CA MET A 209 -27.00 31.01 -18.48
C MET A 209 -25.96 31.10 -17.36
N LEU A 210 -25.84 32.30 -16.80
CA LEU A 210 -25.10 32.61 -15.59
C LEU A 210 -25.80 31.96 -14.37
N PHE A 211 -25.11 31.01 -13.74
CA PHE A 211 -25.23 30.79 -12.30
C PHE A 211 -23.83 30.58 -11.72
N GLN A 212 -23.10 31.70 -11.57
CA GLN A 212 -21.96 31.76 -10.67
C GLN A 212 -22.48 31.85 -9.23
N LEU A 213 -22.39 30.76 -8.48
CA LEU A 213 -22.27 30.84 -7.03
C LEU A 213 -20.79 30.95 -6.71
N GLN A 214 -20.28 32.18 -6.62
CA GLN A 214 -19.00 32.42 -5.97
C GLN A 214 -19.22 32.49 -4.45
N PRO A 215 -18.49 31.71 -3.63
CA PRO A 215 -18.42 31.99 -2.21
C PRO A 215 -17.62 33.27 -1.99
N VAL A 216 -18.28 34.29 -1.45
CA VAL A 216 -17.62 35.49 -0.93
C VAL A 216 -16.82 35.10 0.31
N ILE A 217 -15.52 34.85 0.13
CA ILE A 217 -14.58 34.73 1.25
C ILE A 217 -14.24 36.14 1.72
N THR A 218 -15.00 36.65 2.70
CA THR A 218 -14.63 37.88 3.42
C THR A 218 -13.49 37.59 4.39
N TRP A 219 -12.29 38.09 4.08
CA TRP A 219 -11.19 38.14 5.04
C TRP A 219 -11.44 39.25 6.07
N ARG A 220 -12.01 38.92 7.24
CA ARG A 220 -11.91 39.81 8.40
C ARG A 220 -10.51 39.66 9.00
N ARG A 221 -9.67 40.69 8.85
CA ARG A 221 -8.47 40.87 9.67
C ARG A 221 -8.92 41.08 11.11
N LEU A 222 -8.79 40.06 11.95
CA LEU A 222 -8.80 40.23 13.39
C LEU A 222 -7.48 40.89 13.78
N THR A 223 -7.53 42.18 14.12
CA THR A 223 -6.44 42.85 14.82
C THR A 223 -6.30 42.22 16.21
N PRO A 224 -5.11 41.75 16.62
CA PRO A 224 -4.91 41.35 18.00
C PRO A 224 -4.93 42.61 18.88
N SER A 225 -6.01 42.75 19.67
CA SER A 225 -6.06 43.69 20.78
C SER A 225 -5.13 43.18 21.88
N LEU A 226 -3.97 43.82 22.01
CA LEU A 226 -3.06 43.61 23.13
C LEU A 226 -3.60 44.38 24.35
N ALA A 227 -4.34 43.70 25.21
CA ALA A 227 -4.55 44.16 26.58
C ALA A 227 -3.42 43.61 27.46
N PRO A 228 -2.66 44.47 28.17
CA PRO A 228 -1.67 43.99 29.13
C PRO A 228 -2.37 43.51 30.40
N VAL A 229 -2.27 42.21 30.69
CA VAL A 229 -2.62 41.64 32.00
C VAL A 229 -1.49 41.96 32.96
N LEU A 230 -1.76 42.88 33.89
CA LEU A 230 -0.88 43.22 35.01
C LEU A 230 -1.01 42.13 36.09
N ILE A 231 -0.06 41.20 36.16
CA ILE A 231 0.06 40.27 37.28
C ILE A 231 1.07 40.83 38.27
N GLN A 232 0.60 41.25 39.45
CA GLN A 232 1.45 41.54 40.61
C GLN A 232 2.01 40.22 41.18
N ALA A 233 3.33 40.19 41.37
CA ALA A 233 4.01 39.14 42.11
C ALA A 233 4.27 39.60 43.57
N PRO A 234 4.11 38.72 44.57
CA PRO A 234 4.89 38.79 45.80
C PRO A 234 6.12 37.89 45.67
N GLY A 235 7.27 38.44 46.05
CA GLY A 235 8.58 37.81 45.86
C GLY A 235 8.89 36.71 46.86
N GLU A 236 9.84 35.84 46.51
CA GLU A 236 10.66 35.14 47.50
C GLU A 236 11.97 34.63 46.87
N LYS A 237 12.96 34.44 47.74
CA LYS A 237 14.39 34.41 47.48
C LYS A 237 14.91 33.10 46.88
N SER A 238 15.93 33.25 46.03
CA SER A 238 17.18 32.46 46.03
C SER A 238 17.10 30.93 45.78
N ARG A 239 17.46 30.48 44.57
CA ARG A 239 18.44 29.40 44.39
C ARG A 239 18.96 29.29 42.95
N LYS A 240 20.27 29.03 42.85
CA LYS A 240 21.06 28.80 41.62
C LYS A 240 20.71 27.45 40.98
N GLN A 241 20.51 27.39 39.66
CA GLN A 241 21.30 26.59 38.69
C GLN A 241 20.61 26.46 37.30
N PRO A 242 21.38 26.15 36.22
CA PRO A 242 20.97 26.35 34.84
C PRO A 242 20.60 25.04 34.12
N PHE A 243 19.65 25.08 33.19
CA PHE A 243 19.80 24.47 31.85
C PHE A 243 18.67 24.92 30.94
N ILE A 244 19.02 25.51 29.80
CA ILE A 244 18.09 25.97 28.77
C ILE A 244 17.75 24.77 27.88
N ALA A 245 16.48 24.37 27.86
CA ALA A 245 15.92 23.53 26.81
C ALA A 245 14.79 24.30 26.11
N HIS A 246 15.03 24.68 24.85
CA HIS A 246 14.02 25.30 24.00
C HIS A 246 12.95 24.28 23.63
N SER A 247 11.82 24.29 24.33
CA SER A 247 10.58 23.65 23.87
C SER A 247 9.84 24.59 22.93
N ARG A 248 9.65 24.16 21.67
CA ARG A 248 8.76 24.84 20.73
C ARG A 248 7.31 24.58 21.14
N PRO A 249 6.42 25.58 21.12
CA PRO A 249 5.01 25.35 21.41
C PRO A 249 4.35 24.53 20.29
N ARG A 250 3.68 23.45 20.67
CA ARG A 250 2.77 22.69 19.81
C ARG A 250 1.48 23.50 19.66
N ALA A 251 1.13 23.87 18.44
CA ALA A 251 -0.19 24.42 18.14
C ALA A 251 -1.24 23.32 18.34
N VAL A 252 -2.18 23.54 19.25
CA VAL A 252 -3.35 22.69 19.45
C VAL A 252 -4.45 23.22 18.53
N LEU A 253 -4.83 22.43 17.54
CA LEU A 253 -5.97 22.67 16.66
C LEU A 253 -7.22 22.13 17.36
N THR A 254 -8.02 23.03 17.94
CA THR A 254 -9.39 22.72 18.39
C THR A 254 -10.35 23.09 17.27
N ALA A 255 -10.92 22.07 16.60
CA ALA A 255 -12.04 22.26 15.68
C ALA A 255 -13.35 22.25 16.48
N SER A 256 -14.06 23.37 16.48
CA SER A 256 -15.45 23.45 16.97
C SER A 256 -16.38 23.30 15.77
N PHE A 257 -17.17 22.23 15.77
CA PHE A 257 -18.27 22.06 14.83
C PHE A 257 -19.45 22.92 15.28
N HIS A 258 -19.92 23.81 14.42
CA HIS A 258 -21.24 24.43 14.55
C HIS A 258 -22.25 23.59 13.78
N ASP A 259 -23.37 23.29 14.43
CA ASP A 259 -24.50 22.56 13.86
C ASP A 259 -25.04 23.27 12.62
N ILE A 260 -25.02 22.55 11.48
CA ILE A 260 -25.68 22.97 10.24
C ILE A 260 -27.14 22.53 10.34
N ALA A 261 -28.04 23.49 10.47
CA ALA A 261 -29.47 23.26 10.41
C ALA A 261 -29.87 22.71 9.03
N VAL A 262 -30.54 21.56 9.03
CA VAL A 262 -31.12 20.92 7.84
C VAL A 262 -32.42 21.65 7.45
N PRO A 263 -32.57 22.16 6.22
CA PRO A 263 -33.85 22.69 5.77
C PRO A 263 -34.82 21.54 5.45
N THR A 264 -35.87 21.42 6.26
CA THR A 264 -37.03 20.57 6.00
C THR A 264 -38.04 21.32 5.12
N SER A 265 -38.09 21.02 3.81
CA SER A 265 -39.33 21.17 3.03
C SER A 265 -39.22 20.49 1.67
N CYS A 266 -39.73 19.27 1.55
CA CYS A 266 -40.12 18.70 0.27
C CYS A 266 -41.64 18.79 0.17
N LYS A 267 -42.14 19.72 -0.65
CA LYS A 267 -43.54 19.79 -1.07
C LYS A 267 -43.82 18.64 -2.04
N SER A 268 -44.80 17.80 -1.71
CA SER A 268 -45.33 16.77 -2.61
C SER A 268 -46.10 17.37 -3.79
N PRO A 269 -46.06 16.75 -4.98
CA PRO A 269 -46.80 17.21 -6.15
C PRO A 269 -48.30 16.89 -6.04
N PRO A 270 -49.17 17.71 -6.67
CA PRO A 270 -50.62 17.50 -6.62
C PRO A 270 -51.07 16.31 -7.47
N THR A 271 -51.95 15.50 -6.90
CA THR A 271 -52.66 14.39 -7.55
C THR A 271 -53.55 14.88 -8.71
N PRO A 272 -53.59 14.16 -9.86
CA PRO A 272 -54.44 14.52 -10.98
C PRO A 272 -55.92 14.26 -10.65
N ARG A 273 -56.74 15.28 -10.91
CA ARG A 273 -58.20 15.29 -10.76
C ARG A 273 -58.82 14.56 -11.96
N SER A 274 -59.54 13.47 -11.71
CA SER A 274 -60.41 12.82 -12.69
C SER A 274 -61.67 13.66 -12.91
N SER A 275 -61.96 14.00 -14.17
CA SER A 275 -63.21 14.64 -14.58
C SER A 275 -64.25 13.59 -15.01
N PRO A 276 -65.56 13.86 -14.82
CA PRO A 276 -66.67 12.98 -15.14
C PRO A 276 -66.95 12.83 -16.64
#